data_AF-A0A538SU55-F1
#
_entry.id   AF-A0A538SU55-F1
#
_cell.length_a   1.000
_cell.length_b   1.000
_cell.length_c   1.000
_cell.angle_alpha   90.00
_cell.angle_beta   90.00
_cell.angle_gamma   90.00
#
_symmetry.space_group_name_H-M   'P 1'
#
loop_
_entity.id
_entity.type
_entity.pdbx_description
1 polymer ?
#
loop_
_entity_poly.entity_id
_entity_poly.type
_entity_poly.pdbx_seq_one_letter_code
_entity_poly.pdbx_strand_id
1 'polypeptide(L)'
;MGSARFPDGRLCAAAAAIGCFLLLVASRPAAAATYYVDNTNPGCSGAGPGTQSAPYCTISAAAAQHPGAGNTILVVAGTYREQVSIPASGASGSPFVIEAAGPSVTVDGADDLSSAAQWSSFSGGVWLAAGVTWAPKQVFAGTTRLAATTVAPASMPAGTFEYVAGSGLYVNAGGGNPAGYGLWVGRRLYGFTMSGKSWVTVRGFSVTRADDKGIQVQ
;
A
#
# COMPACT_ATOMS: atom_id res chain seq x y z
N MET A 1 48.31 74.75 -57.62
CA MET A 1 47.03 75.12 -56.95
C MET A 1 45.97 74.20 -57.51
N GLY A 2 45.34 73.25 -56.82
CA GLY A 2 45.43 72.75 -55.46
C GLY A 2 44.99 71.26 -55.51
N SER A 3 45.55 70.49 -54.59
CA SER A 3 45.42 69.04 -54.43
C SER A 3 44.14 68.62 -53.70
N ALA A 4 43.59 67.45 -54.06
CA ALA A 4 42.81 66.60 -53.14
C ALA A 4 42.87 65.13 -53.60
N ARG A 5 43.38 64.26 -52.72
CA ARG A 5 43.32 62.78 -52.80
C ARG A 5 42.23 62.32 -51.82
N PHE A 6 41.44 61.31 -52.21
CA PHE A 6 40.61 60.51 -51.31
C PHE A 6 41.18 59.07 -51.22
N PRO A 7 41.11 58.40 -50.05
CA PRO A 7 41.78 57.12 -49.82
C PRO A 7 40.87 55.90 -49.97
N ASP A 8 41.49 54.77 -50.37
CA ASP A 8 40.89 53.44 -50.51
C ASP A 8 40.55 52.79 -49.16
N GLY A 9 39.27 52.43 -48.98
CA GLY A 9 38.77 51.68 -47.83
C GLY A 9 38.98 50.18 -47.99
N ARG A 10 39.84 49.60 -47.14
CA ARG A 10 40.07 48.16 -47.01
C ARG A 10 38.92 47.48 -46.25
N LEU A 11 38.38 46.40 -46.82
CA LEU A 11 37.44 45.47 -46.17
C LEU A 11 38.17 44.68 -45.07
N CYS A 12 37.76 44.87 -43.81
CA CYS A 12 38.11 44.00 -42.69
C CYS A 12 37.00 42.94 -42.50
N ALA A 13 37.40 41.67 -42.46
CA ALA A 13 36.55 40.53 -42.17
C ALA A 13 36.10 40.53 -40.69
N ALA A 14 34.81 40.32 -40.44
CA ALA A 14 34.27 40.09 -39.10
C ALA A 14 34.02 38.59 -38.90
N ALA A 15 34.75 37.98 -37.97
CA ALA A 15 34.50 36.61 -37.50
C ALA A 15 33.42 36.65 -36.41
N ALA A 16 32.28 35.98 -36.65
CA ALA A 16 31.22 35.83 -35.66
C ALA A 16 31.53 34.64 -34.73
N ALA A 17 31.85 34.93 -33.47
CA ALA A 17 32.02 33.90 -32.44
C ALA A 17 30.63 33.52 -31.89
N ILE A 18 30.16 32.31 -32.21
CA ILE A 18 28.94 31.73 -31.63
C ILE A 18 29.33 31.14 -30.27
N GLY A 19 29.05 31.89 -29.20
CA GLY A 19 29.20 31.43 -27.82
C GLY A 19 28.12 30.41 -27.48
N CYS A 20 28.50 29.14 -27.28
CA CYS A 20 27.63 28.10 -26.76
C CYS A 20 27.38 28.37 -25.26
N PHE A 21 26.26 29.00 -24.95
CA PHE A 21 25.84 29.26 -23.57
C PHE A 21 25.31 27.94 -22.97
N LEU A 22 26.19 27.19 -22.29
CA LEU A 22 25.82 26.03 -21.48
C LEU A 22 24.94 26.50 -20.31
N LEU A 23 23.62 26.37 -20.48
CA LEU A 23 22.65 26.46 -19.39
C LEU A 23 22.91 25.31 -18.41
N LEU A 24 23.70 25.58 -17.37
CA LEU A 24 23.74 24.77 -16.16
C LEU A 24 22.34 24.81 -15.53
N VAL A 25 21.49 23.88 -15.92
CA VAL A 25 20.26 23.57 -15.19
C VAL A 25 20.72 22.98 -13.86
N ALA A 26 20.83 23.82 -12.82
CA ALA A 26 21.04 23.35 -11.47
C ALA A 26 19.83 22.49 -11.09
N SER A 27 20.00 21.17 -11.12
CA SER A 27 19.06 20.22 -10.56
C SER A 27 18.97 20.51 -9.07
N ARG A 28 17.89 21.17 -8.65
CA ARG A 28 17.58 21.28 -7.22
C ARG A 28 17.47 19.85 -6.69
N PRO A 29 18.22 19.46 -5.65
CA PRO A 29 17.97 18.18 -5.01
C PRO A 29 16.50 18.18 -4.58
N ALA A 30 15.75 17.15 -4.97
CA ALA A 30 14.39 16.98 -4.45
C ALA A 30 14.53 16.89 -2.93
N ALA A 31 13.96 17.87 -2.21
CA ALA A 31 14.00 17.85 -0.76
C ALA A 31 13.31 16.58 -0.28
N ALA A 32 13.99 15.80 0.55
CA ALA A 32 13.40 14.62 1.15
C ALA A 32 12.16 15.04 1.94
N ALA A 33 10.99 14.56 1.54
CA ALA A 33 9.72 14.91 2.16
C ALA A 33 9.20 13.71 2.97
N THR A 34 8.70 13.97 4.17
CA THR A 34 8.11 12.93 5.02
C THR A 34 6.61 13.17 5.12
N TYR A 35 5.83 12.11 4.87
CA TYR A 35 4.38 12.11 4.93
C TYR A 35 3.90 11.07 5.94
N TYR A 36 2.85 11.39 6.69
CA TYR A 36 2.40 10.63 7.83
C TYR A 36 1.15 9.82 7.50
N VAL A 37 1.11 8.59 8.02
CA VAL A 37 -0.05 7.71 7.99
C VAL A 37 -0.40 7.34 9.42
N ASP A 38 -1.63 7.61 9.83
CA ASP A 38 -2.15 7.31 11.18
C ASP A 38 -3.65 7.08 11.09
N ASN A 39 -4.07 5.82 11.17
CA ASN A 39 -5.49 5.45 11.11
C ASN A 39 -6.20 5.54 12.47
N THR A 40 -5.46 5.89 13.54
CA THR A 40 -5.99 6.12 14.88
C THR A 40 -6.33 7.59 15.10
N ASN A 41 -5.76 8.48 14.28
CA ASN A 41 -6.08 9.90 14.29
C ASN A 41 -7.48 10.14 13.69
N PRO A 42 -8.43 10.73 14.43
CA PRO A 42 -9.79 11.00 13.92
C PRO A 42 -9.81 12.01 12.77
N GLY A 43 -8.76 12.82 12.62
CA GLY A 43 -8.57 13.75 11.51
C GLY A 43 -7.83 13.16 10.31
N CYS A 44 -7.56 11.85 10.30
CA CYS A 44 -6.95 11.23 9.13
C CYS A 44 -7.87 11.34 7.91
N SER A 45 -7.30 11.37 6.71
CA SER A 45 -8.06 11.39 5.47
C SER A 45 -7.43 10.55 4.36
N GLY A 46 -8.19 10.22 3.33
CA GLY A 46 -7.63 9.61 2.10
C GLY A 46 -6.97 10.63 1.17
N ALA A 47 -7.15 11.92 1.45
CA ALA A 47 -6.66 13.03 0.63
C ALA A 47 -6.29 14.21 1.52
N GLY A 48 -5.14 14.83 1.27
CA GLY A 48 -4.68 15.93 2.11
C GLY A 48 -3.17 16.11 1.99
N PRO A 49 -2.56 16.91 2.87
CA PRO A 49 -1.14 17.21 2.80
C PRO A 49 -0.24 16.13 3.41
N GLY A 50 -0.79 15.13 4.12
CA GLY A 50 0.01 14.05 4.73
C GLY A 50 0.92 14.53 5.86
N THR A 51 0.49 15.52 6.64
CA THR A 51 1.28 16.05 7.78
C THR A 51 0.97 15.28 9.05
N GLN A 52 1.77 15.44 10.10
CA GLN A 52 1.50 14.78 11.38
C GLN A 52 0.15 15.17 12.00
N SER A 53 -0.30 16.43 11.81
CA SER A 53 -1.60 16.92 12.29
C SER A 53 -2.77 16.59 11.35
N ALA A 54 -2.49 16.26 10.09
CA ALA A 54 -3.47 15.86 9.09
C ALA A 54 -2.91 14.69 8.26
N PRO A 55 -2.82 13.49 8.88
CA PRO A 55 -2.18 12.32 8.28
C PRO A 55 -3.12 11.60 7.31
N TYR A 56 -2.56 10.70 6.52
CA TYR A 56 -3.36 9.77 5.73
C TYR A 56 -3.94 8.64 6.59
N CYS A 57 -5.14 8.16 6.28
CA CYS A 57 -5.71 7.00 6.96
C CYS A 57 -5.11 5.65 6.49
N THR A 58 -4.51 5.60 5.30
CA THR A 58 -3.97 4.35 4.74
C THR A 58 -2.60 4.57 4.13
N ILE A 59 -1.77 3.53 4.16
CA ILE A 59 -0.43 3.53 3.57
C ILE A 59 -0.55 3.72 2.05
N SER A 60 -1.50 3.03 1.43
CA SER A 60 -1.77 3.10 -0.01
C SER A 60 -2.15 4.51 -0.47
N ALA A 61 -2.96 5.24 0.29
CA ALA A 61 -3.32 6.63 -0.06
C ALA A 61 -2.09 7.55 -0.03
N ALA A 62 -1.27 7.45 1.02
CA ALA A 62 -0.05 8.25 1.12
C ALA A 62 0.95 7.92 0.01
N ALA A 63 1.15 6.63 -0.28
CA ALA A 63 2.07 6.20 -1.33
C ALA A 63 1.61 6.62 -2.73
N ALA A 64 0.29 6.63 -2.99
CA ALA A 64 -0.28 7.08 -4.25
C ALA A 64 -0.16 8.60 -4.44
N GLN A 65 -0.29 9.38 -3.36
CA GLN A 65 -0.22 10.85 -3.42
C GLN A 65 1.21 11.39 -3.42
N HIS A 66 2.15 10.65 -2.82
CA HIS A 66 3.56 11.04 -2.74
C HIS A 66 4.51 9.97 -3.28
N PRO A 67 4.34 9.53 -4.54
CA PRO A 67 5.16 8.48 -5.11
C PRO A 67 6.58 8.98 -5.40
N GLY A 68 7.56 8.10 -5.25
CA GLY A 68 8.86 8.24 -5.91
C GLY A 68 10.02 8.73 -5.04
N ALA A 69 11.11 9.08 -5.72
CA ALA A 69 12.43 9.32 -5.14
C ALA A 69 12.45 10.43 -4.06
N GLY A 70 13.11 10.14 -2.95
CA GLY A 70 13.30 11.09 -1.84
C GLY A 70 12.13 11.20 -0.87
N ASN A 71 10.96 10.66 -1.21
CA ASN A 71 9.81 10.67 -0.32
C ASN A 71 9.89 9.54 0.71
N THR A 72 9.46 9.84 1.93
CA THR A 72 9.28 8.88 3.02
C THR A 72 7.82 8.88 3.47
N ILE A 73 7.20 7.72 3.49
CA ILE A 73 5.90 7.47 4.10
C ILE A 73 6.15 6.88 5.49
N LEU A 74 5.95 7.69 6.53
CA LEU A 74 6.11 7.30 7.93
C LEU A 74 4.75 6.86 8.50
N VAL A 75 4.67 5.61 8.92
CA VAL A 75 3.43 4.96 9.36
C VAL A 75 3.43 4.81 10.87
N VAL A 76 2.45 5.40 11.54
CA VAL A 76 2.30 5.37 12.99
C VAL A 76 1.73 4.02 13.44
N ALA A 77 1.91 3.67 14.72
CA ALA A 77 1.40 2.44 15.31
C ALA A 77 -0.10 2.25 15.02
N GLY A 78 -0.46 1.04 14.59
CA GLY A 78 -1.82 0.73 14.17
C GLY A 78 -1.90 -0.56 13.36
N THR A 79 -3.12 -1.07 13.20
CA THR A 79 -3.42 -2.19 12.30
C THR A 79 -4.04 -1.64 11.02
N TYR A 80 -3.32 -1.79 9.92
CA TYR A 80 -3.70 -1.35 8.59
C TYR A 80 -4.18 -2.54 7.77
N ARG A 81 -5.50 -2.65 7.60
CA ARG A 81 -6.13 -3.74 6.83
C ARG A 81 -6.08 -3.42 5.35
N GLU A 82 -4.91 -3.55 4.74
CA GLU A 82 -4.64 -3.15 3.36
C GLU A 82 -3.64 -4.06 2.65
N GLN A 83 -3.65 -3.98 1.31
CA GLN A 83 -2.62 -4.53 0.45
C GLN A 83 -1.95 -3.35 -0.23
N VAL A 84 -0.72 -3.05 0.16
CA VAL A 84 0.00 -1.85 -0.27
C VAL A 84 0.72 -2.13 -1.58
N SER A 85 0.25 -1.53 -2.67
CA SER A 85 0.97 -1.55 -3.95
C SER A 85 1.89 -0.35 -4.05
N ILE A 86 3.19 -0.60 -4.26
CA ILE A 86 4.19 0.46 -4.38
C ILE A 86 4.14 1.04 -5.81
N PRO A 87 3.72 2.30 -5.99
CA PRO A 87 3.45 2.84 -7.33
C PRO A 87 4.71 3.21 -8.11
N ALA A 88 5.78 3.61 -7.42
CA ALA A 88 6.96 4.19 -8.06
C ALA A 88 8.29 3.69 -7.48
N SER A 89 9.34 3.83 -8.27
CA SER A 89 10.73 3.61 -7.87
C SER A 89 11.28 4.83 -7.14
N GLY A 90 12.30 4.61 -6.32
CA GLY A 90 13.21 5.68 -5.91
C GLY A 90 14.30 5.92 -6.97
N ALA A 91 15.34 6.65 -6.58
CA ALA A 91 16.55 6.86 -7.35
C ALA A 91 17.80 6.56 -6.51
N SER A 92 18.95 6.39 -7.18
CA SER A 92 20.24 6.29 -6.49
C SER A 92 20.47 7.51 -5.59
N GLY A 93 20.79 7.28 -4.32
CA GLY A 93 20.94 8.34 -3.32
C GLY A 93 19.64 9.00 -2.86
N SER A 94 18.48 8.59 -3.38
CA SER A 94 17.15 9.14 -3.02
C SER A 94 16.08 8.05 -3.13
N PRO A 95 16.08 7.06 -2.21
CA PRO A 95 15.11 5.97 -2.26
C PRO A 95 13.69 6.48 -2.01
N PHE A 96 12.70 5.68 -2.41
CA PHE A 96 11.32 5.82 -1.94
C PHE A 96 11.14 4.94 -0.70
N VAL A 97 10.85 5.53 0.45
CA VAL A 97 10.85 4.84 1.75
C VAL A 97 9.43 4.72 2.27
N ILE A 98 9.06 3.53 2.73
CA ILE A 98 7.85 3.27 3.50
C ILE A 98 8.31 2.62 4.80
N GLU A 99 8.04 3.28 5.91
CA GLU A 99 8.65 2.95 7.19
C GLU A 99 7.63 3.02 8.32
N ALA A 100 7.65 2.00 9.17
CA ALA A 100 6.95 2.03 10.44
C ALA A 100 7.68 2.93 11.44
N ALA A 101 6.96 3.81 12.13
CA ALA A 101 7.49 4.67 13.18
C ALA A 101 7.87 3.90 14.47
N GLY A 102 7.54 2.61 14.56
CA GLY A 102 7.85 1.74 15.69
C GLY A 102 7.41 0.29 15.45
N PRO A 103 7.61 -0.61 16.43
CA PRO A 103 7.38 -2.06 16.25
C PRO A 103 5.90 -2.46 16.15
N SER A 104 4.96 -1.54 16.42
CA SER A 104 3.53 -1.81 16.54
C SER A 104 2.72 -1.47 15.28
N VAL A 105 3.35 -1.46 14.11
CA VAL A 105 2.67 -1.25 12.83
C VAL A 105 2.44 -2.59 12.16
N THR A 106 1.17 -2.97 12.02
CA THR A 106 0.77 -4.24 11.40
C THR A 106 0.02 -3.98 10.11
N VAL A 107 0.48 -4.57 9.01
CA VAL A 107 -0.31 -4.70 7.77
C VAL A 107 -1.02 -6.04 7.80
N ASP A 108 -2.34 -6.01 7.72
CA ASP A 108 -3.19 -7.16 7.95
C ASP A 108 -4.02 -7.52 6.72
N GLY A 109 -3.87 -8.77 6.26
CA GLY A 109 -4.54 -9.26 5.07
C GLY A 109 -6.00 -9.66 5.29
N ALA A 110 -6.44 -9.78 6.54
CA ALA A 110 -7.77 -10.24 6.90
C ALA A 110 -8.77 -9.09 7.17
N ASP A 111 -10.04 -9.38 6.95
CA ASP A 111 -11.16 -8.58 7.43
C ASP A 111 -11.70 -9.14 8.74
N ASP A 112 -12.18 -8.24 9.59
CA ASP A 112 -12.81 -8.55 10.87
C ASP A 112 -14.30 -8.82 10.66
N LEU A 113 -14.70 -10.06 10.94
CA LEU A 113 -16.06 -10.56 10.87
C LEU A 113 -16.62 -10.89 12.26
N SER A 114 -16.22 -10.14 13.29
CA SER A 114 -16.65 -10.34 14.67
C SER A 114 -18.01 -9.71 15.00
N SER A 115 -18.72 -9.13 14.02
CA SER A 115 -20.09 -8.65 14.24
C SER A 115 -21.09 -9.77 14.03
N ALA A 116 -21.93 -10.04 15.04
CA ALA A 116 -22.96 -11.08 14.98
C ALA A 116 -23.92 -10.89 13.80
N ALA A 117 -24.15 -9.64 13.35
CA ALA A 117 -25.02 -9.31 12.22
C ALA A 117 -24.49 -9.81 10.87
N GLN A 118 -23.22 -10.20 10.78
CA GLN A 118 -22.63 -10.76 9.56
C GLN A 118 -22.97 -12.25 9.38
N TRP A 119 -23.55 -12.91 10.39
CA TRP A 119 -23.71 -14.36 10.44
C TRP A 119 -25.16 -14.78 10.63
N SER A 120 -25.59 -15.74 9.80
CA SER A 120 -26.88 -16.42 9.92
C SER A 120 -26.67 -17.89 10.28
N SER A 121 -27.43 -18.40 11.24
CA SER A 121 -27.40 -19.82 11.58
C SER A 121 -27.87 -20.64 10.39
N PHE A 122 -27.11 -21.66 10.00
CA PHE A 122 -27.47 -22.58 8.92
C PHE A 122 -28.02 -23.89 9.50
N SER A 123 -27.16 -24.81 9.93
CA SER A 123 -27.55 -26.08 10.56
C SER A 123 -26.34 -26.72 11.26
N GLY A 124 -26.55 -27.61 12.24
CA GLY A 124 -25.47 -28.42 12.81
C GLY A 124 -24.27 -27.66 13.40
N GLY A 125 -24.47 -26.41 13.86
CA GLY A 125 -23.38 -25.54 14.34
C GLY A 125 -22.65 -24.77 13.24
N VAL A 126 -23.06 -24.92 11.99
CA VAL A 126 -22.58 -24.18 10.82
C VAL A 126 -23.34 -22.87 10.69
N TRP A 127 -22.59 -21.81 10.39
CA TRP A 127 -23.11 -20.46 10.16
C TRP A 127 -22.63 -19.93 8.81
N LEU A 128 -23.45 -19.10 8.20
CA LEU A 128 -23.20 -18.50 6.91
C LEU A 128 -22.95 -16.99 7.06
N ALA A 129 -21.81 -16.54 6.53
CA ALA A 129 -21.55 -15.14 6.22
C ALA A 129 -21.74 -14.89 4.72
N ALA A 130 -22.98 -14.54 4.33
CA ALA A 130 -23.34 -14.31 2.93
C ALA A 130 -22.66 -13.08 2.30
N GLY A 131 -22.23 -12.12 3.13
CA GLY A 131 -21.48 -10.94 2.67
C GLY A 131 -20.05 -11.25 2.21
N VAL A 132 -19.54 -12.46 2.49
CA VAL A 132 -18.24 -12.90 1.97
C VAL A 132 -18.44 -13.38 0.53
N THR A 133 -18.08 -12.54 -0.43
CA THR A 133 -18.24 -12.79 -1.88
C THR A 133 -16.93 -13.17 -2.57
N TRP A 134 -15.88 -13.42 -1.79
CA TRP A 134 -14.56 -13.86 -2.24
C TRP A 134 -14.21 -15.22 -1.65
N ALA A 135 -13.23 -15.92 -2.22
CA ALA A 135 -12.78 -17.22 -1.75
C ALA A 135 -11.57 -17.06 -0.79
N PRO A 136 -11.77 -16.94 0.53
CA PRO A 136 -10.67 -16.79 1.48
C PRO A 136 -9.75 -18.01 1.49
N LYS A 137 -8.43 -17.80 1.62
CA LYS A 137 -7.45 -18.90 1.81
C LYS A 137 -7.23 -19.27 3.27
N GLN A 138 -7.77 -18.48 4.19
CA GLN A 138 -7.70 -18.72 5.62
C GLN A 138 -8.84 -18.04 6.37
N VAL A 139 -9.28 -18.70 7.43
CA VAL A 139 -10.24 -18.17 8.39
C VAL A 139 -9.70 -18.47 9.79
N PHE A 140 -9.75 -17.49 10.68
CA PHE A 140 -9.37 -17.64 12.07
C PHE A 140 -10.55 -17.39 12.99
N ALA A 141 -10.71 -18.23 13.99
CA ALA A 141 -11.56 -18.02 15.15
C ALA A 141 -10.66 -17.68 16.34
N GLY A 142 -10.55 -16.39 16.64
CA GLY A 142 -9.59 -15.87 17.60
C GLY A 142 -8.17 -16.11 17.12
N THR A 143 -7.40 -16.90 17.88
CA THR A 143 -6.03 -17.31 17.52
C THR A 143 -5.98 -18.62 16.73
N THR A 144 -7.09 -19.34 16.61
CA THR A 144 -7.13 -20.67 15.98
C THR A 144 -7.44 -20.54 14.49
N ARG A 145 -6.57 -21.07 13.63
CA ARG A 145 -6.85 -21.17 12.20
C ARG A 145 -7.77 -22.37 11.94
N LEU A 146 -8.90 -22.11 11.29
CA LEU A 146 -9.85 -23.16 10.89
C LEU A 146 -9.32 -23.92 9.66
N ALA A 147 -9.67 -25.19 9.55
CA ALA A 147 -9.31 -26.03 8.40
C ALA A 147 -10.29 -25.81 7.23
N ALA A 148 -9.79 -25.64 6.01
CA ALA A 148 -10.63 -25.68 4.82
C ALA A 148 -11.20 -27.09 4.64
N THR A 149 -12.44 -27.20 4.17
CA THR A 149 -13.09 -28.50 3.89
C THR A 149 -13.90 -28.44 2.62
N THR A 150 -14.01 -29.56 1.91
CA THR A 150 -14.92 -29.72 0.76
C THR A 150 -16.20 -30.47 1.15
N VAL A 151 -16.38 -30.76 2.44
CA VAL A 151 -17.62 -31.36 2.96
C VAL A 151 -18.76 -30.37 2.85
N ALA A 152 -19.91 -30.83 2.37
CA ALA A 152 -21.08 -29.99 2.17
C ALA A 152 -21.50 -29.26 3.47
N PRO A 153 -22.02 -28.01 3.38
CA PRO A 153 -22.36 -27.21 4.55
C PRO A 153 -23.23 -27.89 5.61
N ALA A 154 -24.14 -28.79 5.23
CA ALA A 154 -25.02 -29.47 6.18
C ALA A 154 -24.31 -30.50 7.08
N SER A 155 -23.09 -30.91 6.75
CA SER A 155 -22.32 -31.94 7.47
C SER A 155 -20.89 -31.52 7.78
N MET A 156 -20.58 -30.22 7.70
CA MET A 156 -19.23 -29.70 7.99
C MET A 156 -18.80 -30.02 9.43
N PRO A 157 -17.62 -30.63 9.65
CA PRO A 157 -17.07 -30.84 10.99
C PRO A 157 -16.79 -29.54 11.73
N ALA A 158 -16.79 -29.57 13.06
CA ALA A 158 -16.30 -28.47 13.89
C ALA A 158 -14.85 -28.11 13.56
N GLY A 159 -14.51 -26.83 13.64
CA GLY A 159 -13.17 -26.32 13.34
C GLY A 159 -12.89 -26.14 11.85
N THR A 160 -13.92 -26.14 11.00
CA THR A 160 -13.78 -26.04 9.55
C THR A 160 -14.48 -24.84 8.94
N PHE A 161 -14.03 -24.45 7.74
CA PHE A 161 -14.69 -23.47 6.89
C PHE A 161 -14.77 -23.96 5.44
N GLU A 162 -15.77 -23.49 4.71
CA GLU A 162 -15.89 -23.70 3.27
C GLU A 162 -16.48 -22.46 2.61
N TYR A 163 -15.96 -22.07 1.45
CA TYR A 163 -16.54 -21.01 0.64
C TYR A 163 -17.32 -21.59 -0.53
N VAL A 164 -18.61 -21.29 -0.60
CA VAL A 164 -19.47 -21.70 -1.71
C VAL A 164 -19.78 -20.48 -2.57
N ALA A 165 -19.29 -20.50 -3.81
CA ALA A 165 -19.50 -19.42 -4.77
C ALA A 165 -20.99 -19.11 -4.95
N GLY A 166 -21.35 -17.83 -4.85
CA GLY A 166 -22.74 -17.36 -4.94
C GLY A 166 -23.57 -17.53 -3.65
N SER A 167 -23.06 -18.24 -2.64
CA SER A 167 -23.73 -18.36 -1.33
C SER A 167 -23.01 -17.58 -0.23
N GLY A 168 -21.69 -17.77 -0.11
CA GLY A 168 -20.86 -17.11 0.89
C GLY A 168 -19.96 -18.07 1.67
N LEU A 169 -19.45 -17.59 2.79
CA LEU A 169 -18.55 -18.35 3.67
C LEU A 169 -19.34 -19.11 4.73
N TYR A 170 -19.22 -20.43 4.74
CA TYR A 170 -19.73 -21.29 5.79
C TYR A 170 -18.62 -21.57 6.81
N VAL A 171 -18.94 -21.48 8.09
CA VAL A 171 -18.02 -21.75 9.20
C VAL A 171 -18.70 -22.61 10.25
N ASN A 172 -18.02 -23.66 10.70
CA ASN A 172 -18.36 -24.36 11.92
C ASN A 172 -17.26 -24.11 12.96
N ALA A 173 -17.48 -23.15 13.86
CA ALA A 173 -16.51 -22.79 14.90
C ALA A 173 -16.48 -23.77 16.09
N GLY A 174 -17.25 -24.86 16.04
CA GLY A 174 -17.40 -25.80 17.17
C GLY A 174 -18.53 -25.44 18.13
N GLY A 175 -19.50 -24.66 17.66
CA GLY A 175 -20.66 -24.20 18.43
C GLY A 175 -20.78 -22.68 18.44
N GLY A 176 -21.96 -22.17 18.79
CA GLY A 176 -22.24 -20.73 18.88
C GLY A 176 -22.10 -19.97 17.56
N ASN A 177 -22.39 -18.68 17.58
CA ASN A 177 -22.15 -17.80 16.44
C ASN A 177 -20.64 -17.55 16.29
N PRO A 178 -20.03 -17.75 15.11
CA PRO A 178 -18.61 -17.49 14.88
C PRO A 178 -18.16 -16.11 15.34
N ALA A 179 -18.97 -15.06 15.19
CA ALA A 179 -18.64 -13.71 15.65
C ALA A 179 -18.15 -13.65 17.12
N GLY A 180 -18.64 -14.53 18.00
CA GLY A 180 -18.23 -14.59 19.41
C GLY A 180 -16.78 -15.04 19.65
N TYR A 181 -16.11 -15.58 18.63
CA TYR A 181 -14.72 -16.04 18.72
C TYR A 181 -13.70 -15.01 18.24
N GLY A 182 -14.12 -13.86 17.69
CA GLY A 182 -13.21 -12.92 17.03
C GLY A 182 -12.80 -13.43 15.65
N LEU A 183 -13.70 -13.30 14.67
CA LEU A 183 -13.55 -13.92 13.36
C LEU A 183 -12.70 -13.05 12.43
N TRP A 184 -11.66 -13.65 11.85
CA TRP A 184 -10.81 -13.00 10.87
C TRP A 184 -10.76 -13.79 9.58
N VAL A 185 -11.19 -13.18 8.48
CA VAL A 185 -11.30 -13.83 7.18
C VAL A 185 -10.29 -13.22 6.22
N GLY A 186 -9.39 -14.05 5.69
CA GLY A 186 -8.41 -13.63 4.70
C GLY A 186 -9.08 -13.01 3.47
N ARG A 187 -8.61 -11.85 3.02
CA ARG A 187 -9.18 -11.10 1.90
C ARG A 187 -8.13 -10.64 0.88
N ARG A 188 -6.94 -10.34 1.36
CA ARG A 188 -5.86 -9.73 0.59
C ARG A 188 -4.77 -10.76 0.37
N LEU A 189 -4.28 -10.86 -0.87
CA LEU A 189 -3.24 -11.83 -1.22
C LEU A 189 -1.90 -11.44 -0.61
N TYR A 190 -1.62 -10.14 -0.55
CA TYR A 190 -0.32 -9.62 -0.14
C TYR A 190 -0.42 -8.54 0.93
N GLY A 191 0.63 -8.38 1.73
CA GLY A 191 0.82 -7.17 2.53
C GLY A 191 1.38 -6.03 1.69
N PHE A 192 2.52 -6.25 1.04
CA PHE A 192 3.14 -5.30 0.11
C PHE A 192 3.38 -5.94 -1.26
N THR A 193 3.13 -5.18 -2.33
CA THR A 193 3.47 -5.59 -3.70
C THR A 193 4.33 -4.54 -4.39
N MET A 194 5.44 -4.97 -4.98
CA MET A 194 6.29 -4.11 -5.81
C MET A 194 6.71 -4.86 -7.08
N SER A 195 6.20 -4.42 -8.23
CA SER A 195 6.57 -5.00 -9.53
C SER A 195 7.39 -4.00 -10.34
N GLY A 196 8.58 -4.43 -10.76
CA GLY A 196 9.51 -3.62 -11.54
C GLY A 196 9.96 -2.33 -10.84
N LYS A 197 9.98 -2.32 -9.50
CA LYS A 197 10.38 -1.14 -8.71
C LYS A 197 11.81 -1.29 -8.21
N SER A 198 12.54 -0.18 -8.25
CA SER A 198 13.93 -0.09 -7.81
C SER A 198 14.08 0.99 -6.75
N TRP A 199 15.10 0.89 -5.91
CA TRP A 199 15.41 1.90 -4.87
C TRP A 199 14.23 2.15 -3.91
N VAL A 200 13.47 1.10 -3.58
CA VAL A 200 12.38 1.14 -2.61
C VAL A 200 12.86 0.52 -1.30
N THR A 201 12.55 1.17 -0.18
CA THR A 201 12.76 0.60 1.16
C THR A 201 11.41 0.40 1.83
N VAL A 202 11.11 -0.82 2.27
CA VAL A 202 9.98 -1.14 3.16
C VAL A 202 10.55 -1.72 4.44
N ARG A 203 10.34 -1.09 5.60
CA ARG A 203 10.93 -1.55 6.86
C ARG A 203 10.07 -1.30 8.10
N GLY A 204 10.25 -2.16 9.11
CA GLY A 204 9.65 -2.03 10.45
C GLY A 204 8.21 -2.56 10.59
N PHE A 205 7.63 -3.16 9.56
CA PHE A 205 6.26 -3.67 9.58
C PHE A 205 6.19 -5.13 10.05
N SER A 206 5.16 -5.44 10.84
CA SER A 206 4.64 -6.81 10.94
C SER A 206 3.61 -7.01 9.83
N VAL A 207 3.66 -8.14 9.11
CA VAL A 207 2.65 -8.48 8.10
C VAL A 207 1.97 -9.78 8.52
N THR A 208 0.64 -9.75 8.62
CA THR A 208 -0.15 -10.89 9.14
C THR A 208 -1.32 -11.22 8.22
N ARG A 209 -1.72 -12.49 8.20
CA ARG A 209 -2.97 -12.98 7.57
C ARG A 209 -3.18 -12.57 6.10
N ALA A 210 -2.09 -12.42 5.36
CA ALA A 210 -2.11 -12.34 3.90
C ALA A 210 -2.36 -13.74 3.32
N ASP A 211 -3.20 -13.85 2.28
CA ASP A 211 -3.64 -15.12 1.70
C ASP A 211 -2.57 -15.83 0.86
N ASP A 212 -1.52 -15.12 0.44
CA ASP A 212 -0.37 -15.69 -0.25
C ASP A 212 0.95 -15.31 0.45
N LYS A 213 1.36 -14.04 0.40
CA LYS A 213 2.71 -13.62 0.87
C LYS A 213 2.70 -12.31 1.63
N GLY A 214 3.63 -12.14 2.56
CA GLY A 214 3.81 -10.86 3.26
C GLY A 214 4.27 -9.75 2.31
N ILE A 215 5.30 -10.03 1.51
CA ILE A 215 5.84 -9.12 0.49
C ILE A 215 5.99 -9.90 -0.82
N GLN A 216 5.44 -9.35 -1.91
CA GLN A 216 5.58 -9.87 -3.26
C GLN A 216 6.40 -8.90 -4.11
N VAL A 217 7.54 -9.38 -4.62
CA VAL A 217 8.43 -8.66 -5.54
C VAL A 217 8.38 -9.36 -6.89
N GLN A 218 8.19 -8.61 -7.98
CA GLN A 218 8.11 -9.14 -9.35
C GLN A 218 8.94 -8.32 -10.32
#